data_AF-A0A960MW52-F1
#
_entry.id   AF-A0A960MW52-F1
#
_cell.length_a   1.000
_cell.length_b   1.000
_cell.length_c   1.000
_cell.angle_alpha   90.00
_cell.angle_beta   90.00
_cell.angle_gamma   90.00
#
_symmetry.space_group_name_H-M   'P 1'
#
loop_
_entity.id
_entity.type
_entity.pdbx_description
1 polymer ?
#
loop_
_entity_poly.entity_id
_entity_poly.type
_entity_poly.pdbx_seq_one_letter_code
_entity_poly.pdbx_strand_id
1 'polypeptide(L)'
;MILDLDQFIIREQPYWDELQALMRLRDNQPDREAPLEEVQRFLYLYQRASADLVKLKTFAGDVEMRAWLENVVARAYSQLHERRAEGIRFRPWKWLTRTFPQTFRLHWRAFALSTGIFFLGAAMGVVIMAWNPELKTEFIPSQFSHTYE
;
A
#
# COMPACT_ATOMS: atom_id res chain seq x y z
N MET A 1 47.33 -15.81 7.42
CA MET A 1 46.39 -16.95 7.46
C MET A 1 45.46 -16.76 6.28
N ILE A 2 45.74 -17.43 5.17
CA ILE A 2 44.88 -17.37 3.98
C ILE A 2 43.61 -18.13 4.37
N LEU A 3 42.51 -17.42 4.57
CA LEU A 3 41.21 -18.07 4.74
C LEU A 3 40.95 -18.84 3.43
N ASP A 4 40.86 -20.15 3.50
CA ASP A 4 40.44 -20.96 2.35
C ASP A 4 39.02 -20.53 1.97
N LEU A 5 38.90 -19.87 0.82
CA LEU A 5 37.64 -19.43 0.24
C LEU A 5 36.64 -20.59 0.17
N ASP A 6 37.13 -21.79 -0.15
CA ASP A 6 36.34 -23.00 -0.24
C ASP A 6 35.78 -23.44 1.12
N GLN A 7 36.58 -23.38 2.20
CA GLN A 7 36.08 -23.69 3.55
C GLN A 7 35.04 -22.66 4.00
N PHE A 8 35.24 -21.39 3.66
CA PHE A 8 34.29 -20.34 3.94
C PHE A 8 32.95 -20.60 3.24
N ILE A 9 32.99 -20.93 1.95
CA ILE A 9 31.80 -21.26 1.14
C ILE A 9 31.08 -22.46 1.75
N ILE A 10 31.78 -23.57 2.02
CA ILE A 10 31.18 -24.79 2.58
C ILE A 10 30.48 -24.49 3.93
N ARG A 11 31.05 -23.60 4.73
CA ARG A 11 30.49 -23.23 6.04
C ARG A 11 29.26 -22.33 5.92
N GLU A 12 29.24 -21.40 4.97
CA GLU A 12 28.18 -20.40 4.85
C GLU A 12 27.02 -20.84 3.93
N GLN A 13 27.28 -21.75 2.99
CA GLN A 13 26.29 -22.28 2.05
C GLN A 13 24.98 -22.75 2.72
N PRO A 14 24.98 -23.49 3.86
CA PRO A 14 23.74 -23.92 4.50
C PRO A 14 22.85 -22.75 4.94
N TYR A 15 23.44 -21.62 5.34
CA TYR A 15 22.69 -20.43 5.75
C TYR A 15 22.11 -19.69 4.54
N TRP A 16 22.83 -19.67 3.42
CA TRP A 16 22.33 -19.10 2.17
C TRP A 16 21.16 -19.92 1.61
N ASP A 17 21.25 -21.25 1.71
CA ASP A 17 20.19 -22.17 1.32
C ASP A 17 18.95 -22.02 2.22
N GLU A 18 19.14 -21.85 3.54
CA GLU A 18 18.06 -21.56 4.48
C GLU A 18 17.35 -20.23 4.15
N LEU A 19 18.12 -19.17 3.85
CA LEU A 19 17.57 -17.88 3.44
C LEU A 19 16.70 -18.03 2.18
N GLN A 20 17.19 -18.75 1.17
CA GLN A 20 16.42 -19.02 -0.04
C GLN A 20 15.15 -19.84 0.22
N ALA A 21 15.22 -20.82 1.13
CA ALA A 21 14.05 -21.62 1.49
C ALA A 21 12.96 -20.75 2.12
N LEU A 22 13.34 -19.84 3.04
CA LEU A 22 12.41 -18.87 3.64
C LEU A 22 11.83 -17.89 2.60
N MET A 23 12.66 -17.42 1.65
CA MET A 23 12.19 -16.58 0.55
C MET A 23 11.15 -17.30 -0.32
N ARG A 24 11.42 -18.56 -0.71
CA ARG A 24 10.49 -19.39 -1.50
C ARG A 24 9.20 -19.68 -0.75
N LEU A 25 9.27 -19.90 0.57
CA LEU A 25 8.09 -20.10 1.40
C LEU A 25 7.17 -18.86 1.33
N ARG A 26 7.74 -17.66 1.46
CA ARG A 26 7.00 -16.39 1.36
C ARG A 26 6.45 -16.15 -0.05
N ASP A 27 7.21 -16.45 -1.09
CA ASP A 27 6.77 -16.33 -2.49
C ASP A 27 5.56 -17.26 -2.77
N ASN A 28 5.57 -18.48 -2.20
CA ASN A 28 4.50 -19.45 -2.35
C ASN A 28 3.27 -19.15 -1.46
N GLN A 29 3.45 -18.43 -0.36
CA GLN A 29 2.39 -18.15 0.62
C GLN A 29 2.38 -16.66 1.03
N PRO A 30 2.06 -15.73 0.10
CA PRO A 30 2.12 -14.29 0.37
C PRO A 30 1.10 -13.82 1.43
N ASP A 31 0.00 -14.55 1.58
CA ASP A 31 -1.06 -14.26 2.57
C ASP A 31 -0.76 -14.81 3.98
N ARG A 32 0.32 -15.59 4.16
CA ARG A 32 0.67 -16.18 5.46
C ARG A 32 1.28 -15.13 6.38
N GLU A 33 0.77 -15.06 7.60
CA GLU A 33 1.43 -14.32 8.67
C GLU A 33 2.60 -15.16 9.21
N ALA A 34 3.83 -14.70 8.94
CA ALA A 34 5.02 -15.31 9.52
C ALA A 34 5.10 -14.99 11.02
N PRO A 35 5.36 -16.00 11.89
CA PRO A 35 5.60 -15.75 13.31
C PRO A 35 6.86 -14.90 13.50
N LEU A 36 6.94 -14.19 14.63
CA LEU A 36 8.05 -13.28 14.94
C LEU A 36 9.42 -13.98 14.85
N GLU A 37 9.50 -15.23 15.29
CA GLU A 37 10.72 -16.04 15.24
C GLU A 37 11.21 -16.27 13.81
N GLU A 38 10.29 -16.52 12.86
CA GLU A 38 10.61 -16.71 11.44
C GLU A 38 11.11 -15.39 10.83
N VAL A 39 10.49 -14.25 11.19
CA VAL A 39 10.91 -12.92 10.75
C VAL A 39 12.30 -12.55 11.30
N GLN A 40 12.56 -12.84 12.58
CA GLN A 40 13.86 -12.63 13.21
C GLN A 40 14.94 -13.50 12.57
N ARG A 41 14.62 -14.78 12.31
CA ARG A 41 15.52 -15.71 11.62
C ARG A 41 15.85 -15.22 10.22
N PHE A 42 14.84 -14.77 9.47
CA PHE A 42 15.01 -14.18 8.16
C PHE A 42 15.95 -12.96 8.18
N LEU A 43 15.73 -12.02 9.10
CA LEU A 43 16.57 -10.83 9.26
C LEU A 43 18.01 -11.19 9.61
N TYR A 44 18.22 -12.15 10.51
CA TYR A 44 19.54 -12.66 10.88
C TYR A 44 20.28 -13.25 9.67
N LEU A 45 19.63 -14.11 8.90
CA LEU A 45 20.22 -14.75 7.72
C LEU A 45 20.55 -13.72 6.64
N TYR A 46 19.67 -12.73 6.43
CA TYR A 46 19.93 -11.61 5.52
C TYR A 46 21.17 -10.79 5.92
N GLN A 47 21.29 -10.42 7.20
CA GLN A 47 22.43 -9.66 7.70
C GLN A 47 23.74 -10.46 7.55
N ARG A 48 23.69 -11.76 7.83
CA ARG A 48 24.83 -12.67 7.67
C ARG A 48 25.26 -12.80 6.21
N ALA A 49 24.34 -13.09 5.30
CA ALA A 49 24.63 -13.16 3.86
C ALA A 49 25.19 -11.84 3.31
N SER A 50 24.69 -10.70 3.81
CA SER A 50 25.22 -9.37 3.44
C SER A 50 26.67 -9.18 3.91
N ALA A 51 27.00 -9.62 5.12
CA ALA A 51 28.37 -9.59 5.64
C ALA A 51 29.29 -10.53 4.84
N ASP A 52 28.79 -11.70 4.45
CA ASP A 52 29.53 -12.67 3.65
C ASP A 52 29.81 -12.15 2.24
N LEU A 53 28.87 -11.42 1.62
CA LEU A 53 29.09 -10.74 0.34
C LEU A 53 30.24 -9.73 0.42
N VAL A 54 30.35 -8.98 1.52
CA VAL A 54 31.47 -8.04 1.73
C VAL A 54 32.80 -8.78 1.85
N LYS A 55 32.83 -9.92 2.57
CA LYS A 55 34.02 -10.77 2.66
C LYS A 55 34.40 -11.30 1.28
N LEU A 56 33.44 -11.87 0.53
CA LEU A 56 33.65 -12.37 -0.83
C LEU A 56 34.14 -11.29 -1.79
N LYS A 57 33.68 -10.04 -1.65
CA LYS A 57 34.21 -8.91 -2.45
C LYS A 57 35.70 -8.67 -2.24
N THR A 58 36.25 -9.07 -1.09
CA THR A 58 37.67 -8.95 -0.76
C THR A 58 38.51 -10.08 -1.36
N PHE A 59 37.89 -11.24 -1.62
CA PHE A 59 38.55 -12.39 -2.24
C PHE A 59 38.41 -12.31 -3.77
N ALA A 60 39.52 -12.12 -4.48
CA ALA A 60 39.52 -11.94 -5.94
C ALA A 60 39.22 -13.21 -6.76
N GLY A 61 38.69 -14.28 -6.14
CA GLY A 61 38.72 -15.63 -6.71
C GLY A 61 37.46 -16.07 -7.47
N ASP A 62 36.26 -15.68 -7.03
CA ASP A 62 35.01 -16.28 -7.53
C ASP A 62 33.95 -15.21 -7.87
N VAL A 63 33.96 -14.81 -9.14
CA VAL A 63 33.02 -13.82 -9.68
C VAL A 63 31.59 -14.38 -9.74
N GLU A 64 31.44 -15.68 -9.98
CA GLU A 64 30.13 -16.34 -10.15
C GLU A 64 29.43 -16.46 -8.81
N MET A 65 30.10 -16.99 -7.79
CA MET A 65 29.55 -17.09 -6.43
C MET A 65 29.21 -15.72 -5.86
N ARG A 66 30.05 -14.71 -6.11
CA ARG A 66 29.79 -13.34 -5.71
C ARG A 66 28.51 -12.80 -6.35
N ALA A 67 28.35 -12.96 -7.66
CA ALA A 67 27.17 -12.50 -8.39
C ALA A 67 25.91 -13.25 -7.94
N TRP A 68 26.02 -14.54 -7.65
CA TRP A 68 24.93 -15.34 -7.12
C TRP A 68 24.48 -14.83 -5.74
N LEU A 69 25.43 -14.63 -4.80
CA LEU A 69 25.10 -14.16 -3.46
C LEU A 69 24.55 -12.72 -3.48
N GLU A 70 25.06 -11.88 -4.36
CA GLU A 70 24.54 -10.52 -4.59
C GLU A 70 23.07 -10.55 -5.02
N ASN A 71 22.69 -11.45 -5.94
CA ASN A 71 21.29 -11.63 -6.34
C ASN A 71 20.41 -12.13 -5.18
N VAL A 72 20.90 -13.06 -4.37
CA VAL A 72 20.17 -13.56 -3.18
C VAL A 72 19.93 -12.42 -2.18
N VAL A 73 20.96 -11.63 -1.87
CA VAL A 73 20.86 -10.49 -0.95
C VAL A 73 19.94 -9.41 -1.49
N ALA A 74 20.04 -9.07 -2.78
CA ALA A 74 19.18 -8.07 -3.41
C ALA A 74 17.70 -8.46 -3.36
N ARG A 75 17.37 -9.73 -3.64
CA ARG A 75 15.99 -10.25 -3.52
C ARG A 75 15.53 -10.30 -2.06
N ALA A 76 16.38 -10.69 -1.12
CA ALA A 76 16.03 -10.68 0.29
C ALA A 76 15.77 -9.24 0.81
N TYR A 77 16.57 -8.28 0.35
CA TYR A 77 16.37 -6.85 0.62
C TYR A 77 15.02 -6.36 0.09
N SER A 78 14.70 -6.69 -1.16
CA SER A 78 13.42 -6.30 -1.75
C SER A 78 12.24 -6.88 -0.98
N GLN A 79 12.31 -8.12 -0.52
CA GLN A 79 11.21 -8.71 0.26
C GLN A 79 11.13 -8.23 1.72
N LEU A 80 12.23 -7.69 2.29
CA LEU A 80 12.22 -7.07 3.62
C LEU A 80 11.73 -5.62 3.57
N HIS A 81 12.11 -4.89 2.50
CA HIS A 81 11.79 -3.49 2.29
C HIS A 81 10.60 -3.26 1.36
N GLU A 82 10.06 -4.32 0.76
CA GLU A 82 8.68 -4.34 0.31
C GLU A 82 7.89 -4.03 1.55
N ARG A 83 7.61 -2.72 1.67
CA ARG A 83 6.57 -2.23 2.51
C ARG A 83 5.44 -3.17 2.20
N ARG A 84 4.91 -3.78 3.25
CA ARG A 84 3.50 -4.01 3.40
C ARG A 84 2.81 -2.67 3.07
N ALA A 85 2.82 -2.25 1.80
CA ALA A 85 1.60 -1.99 1.09
C ALA A 85 0.82 -3.23 1.46
N GLU A 86 0.07 -3.09 2.54
CA GLU A 86 -1.13 -3.82 2.76
C GLU A 86 -1.62 -4.06 1.34
N GLY A 87 -1.53 -5.30 0.86
CA GLY A 87 -2.41 -5.71 -0.20
C GLY A 87 -3.74 -5.37 0.44
N ILE A 88 -4.26 -4.17 0.14
CA ILE A 88 -5.57 -3.74 0.56
C ILE A 88 -6.38 -4.71 -0.24
N ARG A 89 -6.59 -5.89 0.34
CA ARG A 89 -7.41 -6.94 -0.21
C ARG A 89 -8.73 -6.22 -0.29
N PHE A 90 -9.05 -5.76 -1.49
CA PHE A 90 -10.10 -4.78 -1.70
C PHE A 90 -11.36 -5.44 -1.16
N ARG A 91 -11.72 -5.06 0.07
CA ARG A 91 -12.79 -5.66 0.87
C ARG A 91 -13.88 -4.61 0.92
N PRO A 92 -14.60 -4.39 -0.20
CA PRO A 92 -15.55 -3.28 -0.34
C PRO A 92 -16.58 -3.30 0.79
N TRP A 93 -16.99 -4.49 1.23
CA TRP A 93 -17.91 -4.66 2.35
C TRP A 93 -17.36 -4.22 3.72
N LYS A 94 -16.11 -4.56 4.06
CA LYS A 94 -15.48 -4.12 5.33
C LYS A 94 -15.16 -2.63 5.28
N TRP A 95 -14.76 -2.13 4.12
CA TRP A 95 -14.50 -0.71 3.90
C TRP A 95 -15.77 0.13 4.01
N LEU A 96 -16.88 -0.29 3.38
CA LEU A 96 -18.17 0.39 3.42
C LEU A 96 -18.79 0.40 4.81
N THR A 97 -18.64 -0.68 5.58
CA THR A 97 -19.29 -0.82 6.90
C THR A 97 -18.45 -0.32 8.07
N ARG A 98 -17.11 -0.27 7.96
CA ARG A 98 -16.24 0.20 9.05
C ARG A 98 -15.47 1.47 8.70
N THR A 99 -14.72 1.45 7.60
CA THR A 99 -13.80 2.54 7.27
C THR A 99 -14.57 3.81 6.86
N PHE A 100 -15.56 3.66 5.98
CA PHE A 100 -16.39 4.75 5.50
C PHE A 100 -17.14 5.50 6.62
N PRO A 101 -17.91 4.84 7.52
CA PRO A 101 -18.61 5.55 8.59
C PRO A 101 -17.67 6.17 9.63
N GLN A 102 -16.48 5.62 9.85
CA GLN A 102 -15.48 6.22 10.75
C GLN A 102 -14.91 7.52 10.16
N THR A 103 -14.51 7.51 8.89
CA THR A 103 -13.99 8.70 8.21
C THR A 103 -15.07 9.78 8.05
N PHE A 104 -16.30 9.36 7.77
CA PHE A 104 -17.45 10.25 7.66
C PHE A 104 -17.81 10.92 8.99
N ARG A 105 -17.78 10.17 10.11
CA ARG A 105 -17.99 10.75 11.45
C ARG A 105 -16.90 11.76 11.85
N LEU A 106 -15.67 11.55 11.40
CA LEU A 106 -14.56 12.46 11.71
C LEU A 106 -14.70 13.81 10.98
N HIS A 107 -15.25 13.82 9.76
CA HIS A 107 -15.37 15.01 8.91
C HIS A 107 -16.81 15.51 8.71
N TRP A 108 -17.77 14.99 9.50
CA TRP A 108 -19.20 15.32 9.39
C TRP A 108 -19.46 16.83 9.48
N ARG A 109 -18.64 17.59 10.23
CA ARG A 109 -18.77 19.05 10.35
C ARG A 109 -18.55 19.79 9.03
N ALA A 110 -17.53 19.41 8.26
CA ALA A 110 -17.26 20.05 6.96
C ALA A 110 -18.34 19.67 5.93
N PHE A 111 -18.80 18.42 5.96
CA PHE A 111 -19.89 17.94 5.12
C PHE A 111 -21.23 18.64 5.44
N ALA A 112 -21.55 18.77 6.73
CA ALA A 112 -22.74 19.48 7.20
C ALA A 112 -22.69 20.98 6.86
N LEU A 113 -21.51 21.61 6.91
CA LEU A 113 -21.34 23.01 6.52
C LEU A 113 -21.60 23.20 5.02
N SER A 114 -21.01 22.37 4.17
CA SER A 114 -21.22 22.43 2.72
C SER A 114 -22.68 22.15 2.33
N THR A 115 -23.28 21.12 2.95
CA THR A 115 -24.69 20.78 2.78
C THR A 115 -25.59 21.93 3.26
N GLY A 116 -25.26 22.54 4.40
CA GLY A 116 -25.98 23.69 4.94
C GLY A 116 -25.93 24.90 4.01
N ILE A 117 -24.77 25.23 3.46
CA ILE A 117 -24.62 26.33 2.49
C ILE A 117 -25.43 26.06 1.22
N PHE A 118 -25.41 24.82 0.72
CA PHE A 118 -26.20 24.42 -0.44
C PHE A 118 -27.71 24.58 -0.20
N PHE A 119 -28.21 24.06 0.91
CA PHE A 119 -29.64 24.20 1.26
C PHE A 119 -30.02 25.65 1.58
N LEU A 120 -29.12 26.43 2.15
CA LEU A 120 -29.34 27.86 2.37
C LEU A 120 -29.55 28.57 1.03
N GLY A 121 -28.70 28.31 0.04
CA GLY A 121 -28.85 28.85 -1.32
C GLY A 121 -30.15 28.39 -1.99
N ALA A 122 -30.51 27.12 -1.86
CA ALA A 122 -31.77 26.58 -2.39
C ALA A 122 -33.00 27.23 -1.73
N ALA A 123 -33.00 27.37 -0.40
CA ALA A 123 -34.07 28.01 0.35
C ALA A 123 -34.19 29.49 -0.01
N MET A 124 -33.07 30.20 -0.15
CA MET A 124 -33.08 31.58 -0.65
C MET A 124 -33.68 31.68 -2.05
N GLY A 125 -33.34 30.77 -2.97
CA GLY A 125 -33.95 30.71 -4.30
C GLY A 125 -35.48 30.51 -4.24
N VAL A 126 -35.96 29.59 -3.41
CA VAL A 126 -37.40 29.35 -3.20
C VAL A 126 -38.09 30.58 -2.62
N VAL A 127 -37.50 31.23 -1.61
CA VAL A 127 -38.08 32.43 -0.98
C VAL A 127 -38.11 33.61 -1.94
N ILE A 128 -37.04 33.84 -2.70
CA ILE A 128 -36.98 34.90 -3.73
C ILE A 128 -38.08 34.68 -4.78
N MET A 129 -38.29 33.43 -5.20
CA MET A 129 -39.33 33.08 -6.17
C MET A 129 -40.76 33.16 -5.58
N ALA A 130 -40.91 32.93 -4.27
CA ALA A 130 -42.19 33.01 -3.58
C ALA A 130 -42.62 34.46 -3.29
N TRP A 131 -41.66 35.35 -3.01
CA TRP A 131 -41.94 36.77 -2.72
C TRP A 131 -42.02 37.66 -3.96
N ASN A 132 -41.44 37.25 -5.09
CA ASN A 132 -41.56 37.95 -6.38
C ASN A 132 -42.28 37.06 -7.41
N PRO A 133 -43.62 36.93 -7.33
CA PRO A 133 -44.39 36.19 -8.33
C PRO A 133 -44.27 36.78 -9.74
N GLU A 134 -43.81 38.02 -9.89
CA GLU A 134 -43.58 38.69 -11.19
C GLU A 134 -42.35 38.13 -11.95
N LEU A 135 -41.37 37.53 -11.27
CA LEU A 135 -40.20 36.91 -11.92
C LEU A 135 -40.53 35.60 -12.66
N LYS A 136 -41.70 35.00 -12.40
CA LYS A 136 -42.18 33.83 -13.16
C LYS A 136 -42.45 34.16 -14.62
N THR A 137 -42.84 35.41 -14.91
CA THR A 137 -43.25 35.82 -16.26
C THR A 137 -42.06 36.16 -17.16
N GLU A 138 -40.91 36.49 -16.59
CA GLU A 138 -39.72 36.92 -17.35
C GLU A 138 -38.69 35.80 -17.58
N PHE A 139 -38.65 34.79 -16.71
CA PHE A 139 -37.78 33.61 -16.87
C PHE A 139 -38.37 32.49 -17.75
N ILE A 140 -39.66 32.54 -18.07
CA ILE A 140 -40.30 31.60 -18.98
C ILE A 140 -40.30 32.22 -20.37
N PRO A 141 -39.40 31.81 -21.30
CA PRO A 141 -39.54 32.19 -22.68
C PRO A 141 -40.92 31.75 -23.20
N SER A 142 -41.57 32.59 -24.00
CA SER A 142 -42.94 32.45 -24.54
C SER A 142 -43.23 31.14 -25.30
N GLN A 143 -42.23 30.26 -25.46
CA GLN A 143 -42.28 28.96 -26.09
C GLN A 143 -42.87 27.83 -25.21
N PHE A 144 -43.12 28.05 -23.91
CA PHE A 144 -43.66 27.03 -22.99
C PHE A 144 -45.04 27.37 -22.38
N SER A 145 -45.80 28.28 -22.99
CA SER A 145 -47.15 28.65 -22.52
C SER A 145 -48.19 27.52 -22.62
N HIS A 146 -47.87 26.43 -23.33
CA HIS A 146 -48.81 25.33 -23.61
C HIS A 146 -48.87 24.24 -22.53
N THR A 147 -48.02 24.28 -21.49
CA THR A 147 -47.94 23.20 -20.48
C THR A 147 -48.89 23.41 -19.29
N TYR A 148 -49.76 24.42 -19.35
CA TYR A 148 -50.76 24.71 -18.33
C TYR A 148 -52.14 24.94 -18.97
N GLU A 149 -52.66 23.92 -19.64
CA GLU A 149 -54.11 23.63 -19.64
C GLU A 149 -54.37 22.34 -18.86
#